data_AF-A0A3R7MIP2-F1
#
_entry.id   AF-A0A3R7MIP2-F1
#
_cell.length_a   1.000
_cell.length_b   1.000
_cell.length_c   1.000
_cell.angle_alpha   90.00
_cell.angle_beta   90.00
_cell.angle_gamma   90.00
#
_symmetry.space_group_name_H-M   'P 1'
#
loop_
_entity.id
_entity.type
_entity.pdbx_description
1 polymer ?
#
loop_
_entity_poly.entity_id
_entity_poly.type
_entity_poly.pdbx_seq_one_letter_code
_entity_poly.pdbx_strand_id
1 'polypeptide(L)' 'MELLTKQGWSSAYTIEAVIMQIAATLVKGKARIQFGANKAGKVSGQYSLARAQQSFKSLVQIHEKNGWFTPPKEDG' A
#
# COMPACT_ATOMS: atom_id res chain seq x y z
N MET A 1 -0.40 8.49 4.47
CA MET A 1 -0.16 7.04 4.21
C MET A 1 1.30 6.84 3.77
N GLU A 2 2.24 7.57 4.38
CA GLU A 2 3.61 7.69 3.85
C GLU A 2 4.60 6.70 4.46
N LEU A 3 4.16 5.90 5.45
CA LEU A 3 4.98 5.01 6.28
C LEU A 3 5.96 4.16 5.46
N LEU A 4 5.53 3.64 4.31
CA LEU A 4 6.31 2.72 3.47
C LEU A 4 7.03 3.42 2.31
N THR A 5 7.10 4.76 2.32
CA THR A 5 7.87 5.57 1.36
C THR A 5 9.12 6.12 2.04
N LYS A 6 10.10 6.57 1.27
CA LYS A 6 11.34 7.16 1.82
C LYS A 6 11.08 8.35 2.76
N GLN A 7 10.03 9.12 2.51
CA GLN A 7 9.74 10.34 3.27
C GLN A 7 8.99 10.06 4.58
N GLY A 8 8.18 9.00 4.62
CA GLY A 8 7.41 8.64 5.82
C GLY A 8 8.00 7.50 6.65
N TRP A 9 9.02 6.80 6.17
CA TRP A 9 9.71 5.76 6.93
C TRP A 9 10.69 6.35 7.95
N SER A 10 10.70 5.78 9.15
CA SER A 10 11.70 6.06 10.19
C SER A 10 12.20 4.75 10.79
N SER A 11 13.50 4.66 11.04
CA SER A 11 14.11 3.50 11.73
C SER A 11 13.64 3.34 13.18
N ALA A 12 12.97 4.35 13.74
CA ALA A 12 12.38 4.28 15.06
C ALA A 12 11.09 3.44 15.10
N TYR A 13 10.48 3.12 13.96
CA TYR A 13 9.26 2.32 13.93
C TYR A 13 9.55 0.85 14.21
N THR A 14 8.88 0.32 15.22
CA THR A 14 8.89 -1.12 15.47
C THR A 14 8.11 -1.85 14.39
N ILE A 15 8.54 -3.06 14.04
CA ILE A 15 7.85 -3.87 13.05
C ILE A 15 6.42 -4.18 13.49
N GLU A 16 6.18 -4.34 14.79
CA GLU A 16 4.84 -4.52 15.36
C GLU A 16 3.92 -3.34 15.04
N ALA A 17 4.41 -2.10 15.24
CA ALA A 17 3.64 -0.90 14.92
C ALA A 17 3.32 -0.82 13.41
N VAL A 18 4.28 -1.20 12.56
CA VAL A 18 4.09 -1.24 11.10
C VAL A 18 3.01 -2.26 10.70
N ILE A 19 3.04 -3.47 11.27
CA ILE A 19 2.04 -4.51 11.02
C ILE A 19 0.66 -4.03 11.44
N MET A 20 0.54 -3.47 12.65
CA MET A 20 -0.74 -2.96 13.17
C MET A 20 -1.28 -1.82 12.30
N GLN A 21 -0.42 -0.89 11.87
CA GLN A 21 -0.82 0.21 11.01
C GLN A 21 -1.28 -0.26 9.62
N ILE A 22 -0.64 -1.26 9.04
CA ILE A 22 -1.08 -1.89 7.78
C ILE A 22 -2.47 -2.52 7.97
N ALA A 23 -2.68 -3.27 9.05
CA ALA A 23 -3.98 -3.88 9.35
C ALA A 23 -5.09 -2.81 9.50
N ALA A 24 -4.83 -1.75 10.26
CA ALA A 24 -5.77 -0.63 10.42
C ALA A 24 -6.08 0.06 9.08
N THR A 25 -5.07 0.22 8.23
CA THR A 25 -5.20 0.85 6.92
C THR A 25 -6.08 0.03 5.96
N LEU A 26 -6.01 -1.30 6.00
CA LEU A 26 -6.89 -2.17 5.22
C LEU A 26 -8.36 -2.01 5.63
N VAL A 27 -8.62 -1.87 6.93
CA VAL A 27 -9.98 -1.63 7.46
C VAL A 27 -10.49 -0.25 7.04
N LYS A 28 -9.70 0.82 7.25
CA LYS A 28 -10.06 2.18 6.83
C LYS A 28 -10.31 2.26 5.32
N GLY A 29 -9.52 1.55 4.52
CA GLY A 29 -9.66 1.45 3.08
C GLY A 29 -10.78 0.52 2.59
N LYS A 30 -11.60 -0.05 3.48
CA LYS A 30 -12.70 -0.98 3.16
C LYS A 30 -12.25 -2.18 2.29
N ALA A 31 -11.04 -2.70 2.52
CA ALA A 31 -10.50 -3.81 1.75
C ALA A 31 -11.42 -5.06 1.79
N ARG A 32 -11.43 -5.85 0.70
CA ARG A 32 -12.23 -7.07 0.54
C ARG A 32 -11.43 -8.16 -0.14
N ILE A 33 -11.77 -9.42 0.14
CA ILE A 33 -11.15 -10.58 -0.49
C ILE A 33 -11.75 -10.77 -1.90
N GLN A 34 -10.88 -10.81 -2.92
CA GLN A 34 -11.27 -11.02 -4.31
C GLN A 34 -11.16 -12.51 -4.67
N PHE A 35 -12.18 -13.30 -4.32
CA PHE A 35 -12.20 -14.76 -4.52
C PHE A 35 -12.10 -15.21 -5.99
N GLY A 36 -12.46 -14.34 -6.95
CA GLY A 36 -12.40 -14.63 -8.38
C GLY A 36 -11.07 -14.30 -9.06
N ALA A 37 -10.14 -13.63 -8.37
CA ALA A 37 -8.93 -13.06 -8.98
C ALA A 37 -7.99 -14.10 -9.61
N ASN A 38 -8.05 -15.35 -9.14
CA ASN A 38 -7.20 -16.44 -9.64
C ASN A 38 -7.86 -17.28 -10.75
N LYS A 39 -9.11 -16.99 -11.15
CA LYS A 39 -9.85 -17.78 -12.15
C LYS A 39 -9.47 -17.46 -13.60
N ALA A 40 -8.70 -16.40 -13.84
CA ALA A 40 -8.32 -15.96 -15.18
C ALA A 40 -7.09 -16.72 -15.72
N GLY A 41 -7.19 -18.04 -15.91
CA GLY A 41 -6.38 -18.86 -16.85
C GLY A 41 -4.84 -18.81 -16.79
N LYS A 42 -4.23 -18.05 -15.89
CA LYS A 42 -2.77 -17.93 -15.71
C LYS A 42 -2.44 -18.37 -14.30
N VAL A 43 -1.82 -19.54 -14.20
CA VAL A 43 -1.43 -20.23 -12.96
C VAL A 43 -0.33 -19.46 -12.18
N SER A 44 0.15 -18.32 -12.67
CA SER A 44 0.97 -17.36 -11.91
C SER A 44 0.08 -16.25 -11.35
N GLY A 45 -0.22 -16.32 -10.05
CA GLY A 45 -1.21 -15.51 -9.35
C GLY A 45 -1.14 -13.99 -9.59
N GLN A 46 -2.30 -13.34 -9.41
CA GLN A 46 -2.51 -11.89 -9.56
C GLN A 46 -1.45 -11.04 -8.84
N TYR A 47 -0.88 -11.56 -7.75
CA TYR A 47 0.19 -10.95 -6.97
C TYR A 47 1.51 -11.67 -7.19
N SER A 48 2.54 -10.92 -7.53
CA SER A 48 3.92 -11.39 -7.66
C SER A 48 4.89 -10.28 -7.22
N LEU A 49 6.10 -10.66 -6.84
CA LEU A 49 7.14 -9.71 -6.43
C LEU A 49 7.44 -8.69 -7.52
N ALA A 50 7.62 -9.15 -8.77
CA ALA A 50 7.95 -8.28 -9.91
C ALA A 50 6.86 -7.23 -10.16
N ARG A 51 5.58 -7.63 -10.12
CA ARG A 51 4.44 -6.71 -10.31
C ARG A 51 4.36 -5.70 -9.16
N ALA A 52 4.49 -6.15 -7.92
CA ALA A 52 4.45 -5.27 -6.75
C ALA A 52 5.59 -4.23 -6.77
N GLN A 53 6.81 -4.64 -7.12
CA GLN A 53 7.96 -3.74 -7.26
C GLN A 53 7.76 -2.71 -8.37
N GLN A 54 7.22 -3.13 -9.53
CA GLN A 54 6.93 -2.21 -10.64
C GLN A 54 5.88 -1.16 -10.23
N SER A 55 4.78 -1.59 -9.61
CA SER A 55 3.74 -0.68 -9.12
C SER A 55 4.29 0.30 -8.08
N PHE A 56 5.10 -0.17 -7.13
CA PHE A 56 5.71 0.69 -6.12
C PHE A 56 6.63 1.74 -6.74
N LYS A 57 7.51 1.36 -7.68
CA LYS A 57 8.40 2.31 -8.37
C LYS A 57 7.62 3.42 -9.08
N SER A 58 6.56 3.06 -9.79
CA SER A 58 5.70 4.03 -10.47
C SER A 58 4.99 4.97 -9.49
N LEU A 59 4.46 4.43 -8.39
CA LEU A 59 3.81 5.22 -7.34
C LEU A 59 4.76 6.24 -6.69
N VAL A 60 5.98 5.81 -6.34
CA VAL A 60 6.98 6.69 -5.71
C VAL A 60 7.39 7.82 -6.66
N GLN A 61 7.58 7.55 -7.95
CA GLN A 61 7.92 8.59 -8.93
C GLN A 61 6.84 9.67 -9.04
N ILE A 62 5.55 9.26 -9.06
CA ILE A 62 4.43 10.22 -9.11
C ILE A 62 4.35 11.00 -7.80
N HIS A 63 4.51 10.31 -6.66
CA HIS A 63 4.48 10.91 -5.34
C HIS A 63 5.58 11.95 -5.13
N GLU A 64 6.82 11.66 -5.55
CA GLU A 64 7.94 12.61 -5.48
C GLU A 64 7.68 13.86 -6.32
N LYS A 65 6.95 13.74 -7.43
CA LYS A 65 6.63 14.86 -8.31
C LYS A 65 5.47 15.72 -7.81
N ASN A 66 4.43 15.10 -7.26
CA ASN A 66 3.13 15.77 -7.02
C ASN A 66 2.70 15.81 -5.54
N GLY A 67 3.43 15.15 -4.63
CA GLY A 67 3.08 15.01 -3.22
C GLY A 67 1.88 14.06 -2.99
N TRP A 68 1.53 13.85 -1.71
CA TRP A 68 0.38 13.04 -1.32
C TRP A 68 -0.87 13.90 -1.11
N PHE A 69 -2.03 13.39 -1.53
CA PHE A 69 -3.31 14.02 -1.19
C PHE A 69 -3.57 13.89 0.31
N THR A 70 -3.62 15.01 1.02
CA THR A 70 -3.98 15.05 2.45
C THR A 70 -5.48 15.24 2.55
N PRO A 71 -6.25 14.22 3.00
CA PRO A 71 -7.69 14.37 3.14
C PRO A 71 -8.03 15.41 4.23
N PRO A 72 -9.17 16.11 4.13
CA PRO A 72 -9.65 17.01 5.17
C PRO A 72 -9.82 16.30 6.51
N LYS A 73 -9.68 17.04 7.62
CA LYS A 73 -9.69 16.54 9.01
C LYS A 73 -10.98 15.80 9.42
N GLU A 74 -12.04 15.91 8.62
CA GLU A 74 -13.38 15.40 8.89
C GLU A 74 -13.49 13.87 8.68
N ASP A 75 -12.54 13.25 7.98
CA ASP A 75 -12.43 11.79 7.75
C ASP A 75 -11.54 11.06 8.78
N GLY A 76 -11.38 11.67 9.97
CA GLY A 76 -10.49 11.24 11.07
C GLY A 76 -11.09 10.19 11.98
#